data_AF-K9RBV7-F1
#
_entry.id   AF-K9RBV7-F1
#
_cell.length_a   1.000
_cell.length_b   1.000
_cell.length_c   1.000
_cell.angle_alpha   90.00
_cell.angle_beta   90.00
_cell.angle_gamma   90.00
#
_symmetry.space_group_name_H-M   'P 1'
#
loop_
_entity.id
_entity.type
_entity.pdbx_description
1 polymer ?
#
loop_
_entity_poly.entity_id
_entity_poly.type
_entity_poly.pdbx_seq_one_letter_code
_entity_poly.pdbx_strand_id
1 'polypeptide(L)'
;MQGINRKMFTTDNLLSQIRTKVLELYSPAIQFAFEAETDKVKKKEFIEYRESCRQYLYELELQDLQEVLAKMQLLEAELYLAIQSLDNAIEDVNNTVGIIESIRRFSGIIARLFTIF
;
A
#
# COMPACT_ATOMS: atom_id res chain seq x y z
N MET A 1 20.53 26.20 -3.00
CA MET A 1 19.74 25.70 -4.14
C MET A 1 18.36 25.33 -3.62
N GLN A 2 17.36 26.04 -4.13
CA GLN A 2 15.95 25.85 -3.82
C GLN A 2 15.47 24.51 -4.40
N GLY A 3 14.69 23.78 -3.60
CA GLY A 3 14.02 22.55 -4.00
C GLY A 3 12.96 22.20 -2.97
N ILE A 4 12.13 23.19 -2.62
CA ILE A 4 10.93 22.98 -1.81
C ILE A 4 10.10 21.93 -2.56
N ASN A 5 10.00 20.75 -1.96
CA ASN A 5 9.34 19.57 -2.52
C ASN A 5 7.82 19.84 -2.56
N ARG A 6 7.40 20.53 -3.62
CA ARG A 6 6.06 21.06 -3.91
C ARG A 6 5.04 19.99 -4.33
N LYS A 7 5.24 18.72 -3.96
CA LYS A 7 4.38 17.61 -4.40
C LYS A 7 3.61 16.88 -3.31
N MET A 8 3.71 17.30 -2.05
CA MET A 8 3.01 16.63 -0.93
C MET A 8 1.62 17.25 -0.60
N PHE A 9 1.08 18.14 -1.44
CA PHE A 9 -0.06 18.98 -1.05
C PHE A 9 -1.30 19.00 -1.97
N THR A 10 -1.40 18.14 -3.00
CA THR A 10 -2.42 18.36 -4.04
C THR A 10 -3.57 17.35 -4.10
N THR A 11 -3.37 16.07 -3.77
CA THR A 11 -4.42 15.04 -3.94
C THR A 11 -5.23 14.80 -2.67
N ASP A 12 -4.56 14.56 -1.54
CA ASP A 12 -5.22 14.27 -0.24
C ASP A 12 -6.08 15.45 0.25
N ASN A 13 -5.60 16.68 0.04
CA ASN A 13 -6.31 17.89 0.40
C ASN A 13 -7.57 18.08 -0.47
N LEU A 14 -7.46 17.84 -1.77
CA LEU A 14 -8.59 17.93 -2.69
C LEU A 14 -9.65 16.84 -2.39
N LEU A 15 -9.20 15.61 -2.16
CA LEU A 15 -10.08 14.49 -1.81
C LEU A 15 -10.83 14.75 -0.50
N SER A 16 -10.14 15.26 0.52
CA SER A 16 -10.75 15.64 1.80
C SER A 16 -11.77 16.77 1.66
N GLN A 17 -11.46 17.79 0.85
CA GLN A 17 -12.39 18.89 0.56
C GLN A 17 -13.65 18.39 -0.16
N ILE A 18 -13.52 17.52 -1.17
CA ILE A 18 -14.67 16.96 -1.89
C ILE A 18 -15.49 16.04 -1.00
N ARG A 19 -14.87 15.22 -0.15
CA ARG A 19 -15.58 14.41 0.87
C ARG A 19 -16.43 15.29 1.78
N THR A 20 -15.83 16.35 2.32
CA THR A 20 -16.52 17.30 3.21
C THR A 20 -17.70 17.95 2.49
N LYS A 21 -17.48 18.41 1.26
CA LYS A 21 -18.52 19.03 0.44
C LYS A 21 -19.67 18.07 0.13
N VAL A 22 -19.39 16.82 -0.21
CA VAL A 22 -20.44 15.81 -0.41
C VAL A 22 -21.23 15.60 0.89
N LEU A 23 -20.56 15.47 2.04
CA LEU A 23 -21.26 15.35 3.33
C LEU A 23 -22.16 16.55 3.64
N GLU A 24 -21.68 17.77 3.39
CA GLU A 24 -22.46 18.99 3.56
C GLU A 24 -23.68 19.01 2.64
N LEU A 25 -23.53 18.59 1.38
CA LEU A 25 -24.63 18.54 0.41
C LEU A 25 -25.75 17.60 0.86
N TYR A 26 -25.43 16.54 1.60
CA TYR A 26 -26.40 15.59 2.17
C TYR A 26 -26.76 15.90 3.63
N SER A 27 -26.33 17.04 4.17
CA SER A 27 -26.66 17.43 5.54
C SER A 27 -28.16 17.66 5.75
N PRO A 28 -28.68 17.46 6.97
CA PRO A 28 -30.09 17.70 7.27
C PRO A 28 -30.54 19.12 6.91
N ALA A 29 -29.72 20.14 7.17
CA ALA A 29 -30.05 21.53 6.88
C ALA A 29 -30.28 21.77 5.37
N ILE A 30 -29.38 21.25 4.53
CA ILE A 30 -29.52 21.34 3.06
C ILE A 30 -30.70 20.50 2.58
N GLN A 31 -30.94 19.33 3.19
CA GLN A 31 -32.08 18.48 2.84
C GLN A 31 -33.42 19.15 3.16
N PHE A 32 -33.55 19.82 4.31
CA PHE A 32 -34.74 20.61 4.64
C PHE A 32 -34.95 21.75 3.65
N ALA A 33 -33.89 22.49 3.29
CA ALA A 33 -33.97 23.55 2.30
C ALA A 33 -34.37 23.03 0.91
N PHE A 34 -33.84 21.87 0.52
CA PHE A 34 -34.22 21.19 -0.72
C PHE A 34 -35.69 20.76 -0.70
N GLU A 35 -36.19 20.20 0.39
CA GLU A 35 -37.60 19.78 0.50
C GLU A 35 -38.56 20.96 0.41
N ALA A 36 -38.21 22.08 1.05
CA ALA A 36 -38.97 23.33 1.02
C ALA A 36 -38.94 24.05 -0.35
N GLU A 37 -37.98 23.76 -1.23
CA GLU A 37 -37.93 24.34 -2.56
C GLU A 37 -39.12 23.87 -3.41
N THR A 38 -39.83 24.83 -4.02
CA THR A 38 -41.04 24.57 -4.82
C THR A 38 -40.73 24.57 -6.32
N ASP A 39 -39.65 25.23 -6.73
CA ASP A 39 -39.20 25.28 -8.10
C ASP A 39 -38.61 23.93 -8.54
N LYS A 40 -39.32 23.28 -9.47
CA LYS A 40 -38.91 21.98 -10.01
C LYS A 40 -37.60 22.04 -10.79
N VAL A 41 -37.30 23.16 -11.44
CA VAL A 41 -36.07 23.32 -12.22
C VAL A 41 -34.88 23.37 -11.26
N LYS A 42 -34.96 24.21 -10.23
CA LYS A 42 -33.91 24.29 -9.19
C LYS A 42 -33.71 22.97 -8.46
N LYS A 43 -34.81 22.25 -8.15
CA LYS A 43 -34.71 20.91 -7.56
C LYS A 43 -33.93 19.95 -8.46
N LYS A 44 -34.23 19.95 -9.76
CA LYS A 44 -33.53 19.10 -10.73
C LYS A 44 -32.05 19.47 -10.84
N GLU A 45 -31.72 20.74 -11.01
CA GLU A 45 -30.34 21.22 -11.09
C GLU A 45 -29.53 20.85 -9.84
N PHE A 46 -30.15 20.96 -8.67
CA PHE A 46 -29.50 20.59 -7.42
C PHE A 46 -29.26 19.08 -7.27
N ILE A 47 -30.19 18.25 -7.73
CA ILE A 47 -29.98 16.79 -7.80
C ILE A 47 -28.81 16.48 -8.73
N GLU A 48 -28.80 17.03 -9.94
CA GLU A 48 -27.72 16.83 -10.92
C GLU A 48 -26.37 17.28 -10.34
N TYR A 49 -26.36 18.40 -9.61
CA TYR A 49 -25.18 18.86 -8.90
C TYR A 49 -24.69 17.88 -7.81
N ARG A 50 -25.60 17.39 -6.95
CA ARG A 50 -25.28 16.38 -5.93
C ARG A 50 -24.69 15.12 -6.55
N GLU A 51 -25.32 14.62 -7.61
CA GLU A 51 -24.88 13.43 -8.34
C GLU A 51 -23.49 13.63 -8.95
N SER A 52 -23.25 14.79 -9.60
CA SER A 52 -21.93 15.08 -10.19
C SER A 52 -20.82 15.16 -9.14
N CYS A 53 -21.08 15.75 -7.97
CA CYS A 53 -20.11 15.79 -6.87
C CYS A 53 -19.82 14.38 -6.33
N ARG A 54 -20.83 13.51 -6.23
CA ARG A 54 -20.65 12.12 -5.77
C ARG A 54 -19.88 11.29 -6.79
N GLN A 55 -20.19 11.44 -8.08
CA GLN A 55 -19.48 10.78 -9.17
C GLN A 55 -17.99 11.17 -9.16
N TYR A 56 -17.71 12.48 -9.04
CA TYR A 56 -16.34 12.97 -8.99
C TYR A 56 -15.57 12.47 -7.77
N LEU A 57 -16.22 12.40 -6.59
CA LEU A 57 -15.63 11.79 -5.40
C LEU A 57 -15.27 10.32 -5.65
N TYR A 58 -16.19 9.55 -6.22
CA TYR A 58 -15.97 8.13 -6.53
C TYR A 58 -14.76 7.94 -7.45
N GLU A 59 -14.63 8.76 -8.50
CA GLU A 59 -13.49 8.68 -9.43
C GLU A 59 -12.15 8.95 -8.72
N LEU A 60 -12.11 9.96 -7.85
CA LEU A 60 -10.90 10.27 -7.07
C LEU A 60 -10.55 9.15 -6.08
N GLU A 61 -11.53 8.59 -5.37
CA GLU A 61 -11.31 7.49 -4.43
C GLU A 61 -10.86 6.20 -5.14
N LEU A 62 -11.43 5.92 -6.32
CA LEU A 62 -11.01 4.79 -7.12
C LEU A 62 -9.56 4.94 -7.59
N GLN A 63 -9.17 6.15 -8.02
CA GLN A 63 -7.80 6.43 -8.43
C GLN A 63 -6.82 6.26 -7.26
N ASP A 64 -7.15 6.78 -6.08
CA ASP A 64 -6.34 6.62 -4.87
C ASP A 64 -6.16 5.14 -4.49
N LEU A 65 -7.25 4.36 -4.52
CA LEU A 65 -7.21 2.92 -4.26
C LEU A 65 -6.37 2.15 -5.29
N GLN A 66 -6.44 2.52 -6.57
CA GLN A 66 -5.61 1.91 -7.61
C GLN A 66 -4.12 2.21 -7.42
N GLU A 67 -3.77 3.42 -6.98
CA GLU A 67 -2.39 3.77 -6.67
C GLU A 67 -1.87 2.97 -5.46
N VAL A 68 -2.68 2.83 -4.41
CA VAL A 68 -2.35 2.00 -3.25
C VAL A 68 -2.19 0.54 -3.67
N LEU A 69 -3.10 0.00 -4.47
CA LEU A 69 -3.04 -1.38 -4.96
C LEU A 69 -1.75 -1.64 -5.76
N ALA A 70 -1.38 -0.73 -6.66
CA ALA A 70 -0.16 -0.86 -7.45
C ALA A 70 1.09 -0.91 -6.56
N LYS A 71 1.15 -0.11 -5.50
CA LYS A 71 2.25 -0.14 -4.52
C LYS A 71 2.27 -1.45 -3.73
N MET A 72 1.11 -1.98 -3.34
CA MET A 72 1.02 -3.25 -2.62
C MET A 72 1.48 -4.44 -3.46
N GLN A 73 1.12 -4.48 -4.75
CA GLN A 73 1.55 -5.54 -5.66
C GLN A 73 3.06 -5.56 -5.87
N LEU A 74 3.70 -4.40 -5.95
CA LEU A 74 5.16 -4.30 -6.01
C LEU A 74 5.80 -4.83 -4.73
N LEU A 75 5.26 -4.44 -3.57
CA LEU A 75 5.76 -4.88 -2.27
C LEU A 75 5.61 -6.40 -2.08
N GLU A 76 4.52 -7.00 -2.57
CA GLU A 76 4.30 -8.44 -2.53
C GLU A 76 5.39 -9.20 -3.31
N ALA A 77 5.73 -8.72 -4.51
CA ALA A 77 6.80 -9.31 -5.32
C ALA A 77 8.17 -9.18 -4.64
N GLU A 78 8.47 -8.01 -4.07
CA GLU A 78 9.72 -7.78 -3.32
C GLU A 78 9.82 -8.69 -2.07
N LEU A 79 8.71 -8.85 -1.34
CA LEU A 79 8.65 -9.73 -0.18
C LEU A 79 8.90 -11.19 -0.56
N TYR A 80 8.31 -11.65 -1.67
CA TYR A 80 8.51 -13.00 -2.17
C TYR A 80 9.98 -13.28 -2.53
N LEU A 81 10.64 -12.32 -3.21
CA LEU A 81 12.07 -12.41 -3.52
C LEU A 81 12.93 -12.40 -2.25
N ALA A 82 12.58 -11.58 -1.26
CA ALA A 82 13.27 -11.54 0.02
C ALA A 82 13.17 -12.87 0.78
N ILE A 83 11.99 -13.51 0.78
CA ILE A 83 11.78 -14.84 1.37
C ILE A 83 12.65 -15.88 0.65
N GLN A 84 12.62 -15.92 -0.69
CA GLN A 84 13.48 -16.85 -1.45
C GLN A 84 14.98 -16.63 -1.17
N SER A 85 15.41 -15.37 -1.08
CA SER A 85 16.80 -15.06 -0.75
C SER A 85 17.18 -15.53 0.65
N LEU A 86 16.26 -15.45 1.61
CA LEU A 86 16.47 -15.92 2.97
C LEU A 86 16.55 -17.46 3.02
N ASP A 87 15.68 -18.16 2.31
CA ASP A 87 15.70 -19.63 2.21
C ASP A 87 17.03 -20.12 1.62
N ASN A 88 17.50 -19.50 0.53
CA ASN A 88 18.80 -19.80 -0.06
C ASN A 88 19.95 -19.57 0.94
N ALA A 89 19.92 -18.46 1.68
CA ALA A 89 20.94 -18.16 2.68
C ALA A 89 20.93 -19.19 3.84
N ILE A 90 19.77 -19.68 4.25
CA ILE A 90 19.64 -20.75 5.25
C ILE A 90 20.22 -22.07 4.71
N GLU A 91 19.95 -22.40 3.44
CA GLU A 91 20.53 -23.57 2.78
C GLU A 91 22.07 -23.50 2.74
N ASP A 92 22.62 -22.35 2.35
CA ASP A 92 24.07 -22.11 2.32
C ASP A 92 24.72 -22.26 3.70
N VAL A 93 24.07 -21.75 4.76
CA VAL A 93 24.54 -21.92 6.15
C VAL A 93 24.51 -23.40 6.55
N ASN A 94 23.43 -24.12 6.24
CA ASN A 94 23.32 -25.55 6.55
C ASN A 94 24.40 -26.36 5.82
N ASN A 95 24.65 -26.07 4.55
CA ASN A 95 25.72 -26.68 3.77
C ASN A 95 27.10 -26.39 4.37
N THR A 96 27.34 -25.15 4.79
CA THR A 96 28.60 -24.73 5.43
C THR A 96 28.82 -25.45 6.77
N VAL A 97 27.79 -25.57 7.60
CA VAL A 97 27.85 -26.33 8.85
C VAL A 97 28.15 -27.80 8.58
N GLY A 98 27.50 -28.40 7.56
CA GLY A 98 27.76 -29.78 7.14
C GLY A 98 29.21 -30.02 6.67
N ILE A 99 29.78 -29.05 5.95
CA ILE A 99 31.21 -29.07 5.55
C ILE A 99 32.11 -28.98 6.79
N ILE A 100 31.84 -28.06 7.72
CA ILE A 100 32.61 -27.92 8.96
C ILE A 100 32.55 -29.19 9.81
N GLU A 101 31.38 -29.81 9.95
CA GLU A 101 31.25 -31.09 10.65
C GLU A 101 32.05 -32.20 9.96
N SER A 102 32.01 -32.24 8.63
CA SER A 102 32.76 -33.22 7.83
C SER A 102 34.27 -33.01 7.97
N ILE A 103 34.75 -31.76 7.94
CA ILE A 103 36.14 -31.40 8.22
C ILE A 103 36.52 -31.80 9.64
N ARG A 104 35.67 -31.54 10.64
CA ARG A 104 35.94 -31.90 12.05
C ARG A 104 36.04 -33.42 12.24
N ARG A 105 35.17 -34.19 11.57
CA ARG A 105 35.23 -35.67 11.55
C ARG A 105 36.49 -36.16 10.86
N PHE A 106 36.86 -35.59 9.72
CA PHE A 106 38.08 -35.94 8.98
C PHE A 106 39.34 -35.62 9.80
N SER A 107 39.37 -34.46 10.46
CA SER A 107 40.45 -34.04 11.36
C SER A 107 40.61 -34.99 12.56
N GLY A 108 39.50 -35.48 13.12
CA GLY A 108 39.52 -36.46 14.21
C GLY A 108 40.03 -37.84 13.78
N ILE A 109 39.77 -38.26 12.54
CA ILE A 109 40.32 -39.51 11.97
C ILE A 109 41.83 -39.37 11.75
N ILE A 110 42.27 -38.24 11.17
CA ILE A 110 43.70 -37.98 10.96
C ILE A 110 44.45 -37.92 12.30
N ALA A 111 43.92 -37.23 13.31
CA ALA A 111 44.55 -37.17 14.62
C ALA A 111 44.75 -38.56 15.25
N ARG A 112 43.75 -39.45 15.13
CA ARG A 112 43.84 -40.83 15.63
C ARG A 112 44.87 -41.68 14.89
N LEU A 113 45.04 -41.49 13.58
CA LEU A 113 46.06 -42.21 12.81
C LEU A 113 47.48 -41.82 13.24
N PHE A 114 47.73 -40.55 13.56
CA PHE A 114 49.02 -40.08 14.07
C PHE A 114 49.30 -40.42 15.55
N THR A 115 48.31 -40.91 16.30
CA THR A 115 48.54 -41.37 17.69
C THR A 115 48.82 -42.88 17.78
N ILE A 116 48.58 -43.63 16.71
CA ILE A 116 48.76 -45.09 16.64
C ILE A 116 50.09 -45.46 15.95
N PHE A 117 50.67 -44.55 15.17
CA PHE A 117 52.07 -44.57 14.73
C PHE A 117 52.97 -43.84 15.72
#